data_AF-A0AA39PX55-F1
#
_entry.id   AF-A0AA39PX55-F1
#
_cell.length_a   1.000
_cell.length_b   1.000
_cell.length_c   1.000
_cell.angle_alpha   90.00
_cell.angle_beta   90.00
_cell.angle_gamma   90.00
#
_symmetry.space_group_name_H-M   'P 1'
#
loop_
_entity.id
_entity.type
_entity.pdbx_description
1 polymer ?
#
loop_
_entity_poly.entity_id
_entity_poly.type
_entity_poly.pdbx_seq_one_letter_code
_entity_poly.pdbx_strand_id
1 'polypeptide(L)'
;MLSLCTLLSLLFCLFSLLDAKSSTGNSVLVVLDPAAQSQFSIFFDGLKDSGYELTFRGPKDEAPLLIEDDVASFAHVIVFASDTKNFAKDITPQNLVQLLSLNTNLLIALSPKQTTLSSLAAEFSLILPPPGTPLISHFPERDGPPNVIPISVPQSPLLTPNTPPVWVSLVSHLHVETTLSLFPS
;
A
#
# COMPACT_ATOMS: atom_id res chain seq x y z
N MET A 1 39.54 -26.26 -25.84
CA MET A 1 39.84 -25.27 -24.79
C MET A 1 38.76 -24.21 -24.86
N LEU A 2 37.70 -24.34 -24.07
CA LEU A 2 36.68 -23.27 -23.98
C LEU A 2 37.40 -22.04 -23.40
N SER A 3 37.42 -20.93 -24.14
CA SER A 3 38.09 -19.72 -23.71
C SER A 3 37.43 -19.19 -22.44
N LEU A 4 38.22 -18.74 -21.47
CA LEU A 4 37.70 -18.12 -20.24
C LEU A 4 36.73 -16.98 -20.57
N CYS A 5 36.96 -16.26 -21.68
CA CYS A 5 36.08 -15.22 -22.18
C CYS A 5 34.70 -15.74 -22.62
N THR A 6 34.62 -16.92 -23.23
CA THR A 6 33.33 -17.54 -23.62
C THR A 6 32.54 -18.02 -22.41
N LEU A 7 33.20 -18.47 -21.34
CA LEU A 7 32.53 -18.83 -20.09
C LEU A 7 31.98 -17.57 -19.39
N LEU A 8 32.76 -16.49 -19.39
CA LEU A 8 32.38 -15.23 -18.77
C LEU A 8 31.23 -14.53 -19.52
N SER A 9 31.20 -14.59 -20.86
CA SER A 9 30.10 -14.04 -21.65
C SER A 9 28.80 -14.82 -21.44
N LEU A 10 28.89 -16.15 -21.31
CA LEU A 10 27.73 -16.98 -21.02
C LEU A 10 27.15 -16.67 -19.63
N LEU A 11 28.02 -16.51 -18.62
CA LEU A 11 27.62 -16.15 -17.27
C LEU A 11 26.97 -14.76 -17.21
N PHE A 12 27.49 -13.79 -17.96
CA PHE A 12 26.90 -12.45 -18.06
C PHE A 12 25.54 -12.44 -18.78
N CYS A 13 25.37 -13.31 -19.77
CA CYS A 13 24.10 -13.50 -20.48
C CYS A 13 23.03 -14.19 -19.61
N LEU A 14 23.42 -15.09 -18.70
CA LEU A 14 22.50 -15.66 -17.71
C LEU A 14 22.08 -14.63 -16.65
N PHE A 15 22.98 -13.74 -16.24
CA PHE A 15 22.67 -12.69 -15.26
C PHE A 15 21.72 -11.61 -15.81
N SER A 16 21.74 -11.36 -17.12
CA SER A 16 20.86 -10.37 -17.75
C SER A 16 19.41 -10.86 -17.93
N LEU A 17 19.14 -12.15 -17.69
CA LEU A 17 17.79 -12.70 -17.59
C LEU A 17 17.24 -12.70 -16.16
N LEU A 18 18.02 -12.26 -15.17
CA LEU A 18 17.50 -11.99 -13.83
C LEU A 18 16.67 -10.71 -13.92
N ASP A 19 15.41 -10.89 -14.29
CA ASP A 19 14.39 -9.87 -14.21
C ASP A 19 14.43 -9.24 -12.81
N ALA A 20 14.28 -7.92 -12.74
CA ALA A 20 14.31 -7.14 -11.50
C ALA A 20 13.01 -7.37 -10.71
N LYS A 21 12.73 -8.63 -10.39
CA LYS A 21 11.53 -9.05 -9.70
C LYS A 21 11.65 -8.60 -8.25
N SER A 22 10.54 -8.06 -7.73
CA SER A 22 10.40 -7.45 -6.40
C SER A 22 11.36 -8.06 -5.36
N SER A 23 12.24 -7.21 -4.82
CA SER A 23 13.33 -7.62 -3.91
C SER A 23 12.84 -8.31 -2.62
N THR A 24 11.55 -8.20 -2.28
CA THR A 24 10.94 -8.80 -1.09
C THR A 24 10.10 -10.04 -1.38
N GLY A 25 9.88 -10.40 -2.65
CA GLY A 25 9.03 -11.52 -3.07
C GLY A 25 7.78 -11.10 -3.86
N ASN A 26 7.01 -12.09 -4.33
CA ASN A 26 5.85 -11.91 -5.23
C ASN A 26 4.51 -12.23 -4.57
N SER A 27 4.50 -12.76 -3.35
CA SER A 27 3.28 -13.15 -2.65
C SER A 27 2.61 -11.93 -2.04
N VAL A 28 1.34 -11.72 -2.37
CA VAL A 28 0.54 -10.58 -1.92
C VAL A 28 -0.72 -11.10 -1.24
N LEU A 29 -0.91 -10.75 0.03
CA LEU A 29 -2.18 -10.96 0.72
C LEU A 29 -3.06 -9.72 0.52
N VAL A 30 -4.28 -9.94 0.02
CA VAL A 30 -5.28 -8.89 -0.13
C VAL A 30 -6.41 -9.15 0.87
N VAL A 31 -6.52 -8.26 1.86
CA VAL A 31 -7.61 -8.25 2.84
C VAL A 31 -8.74 -7.36 2.33
N LEU A 32 -9.87 -7.98 2.00
CA LEU A 32 -10.94 -7.37 1.21
C LEU A 32 -12.25 -8.13 1.45
N ASP A 33 -13.37 -7.41 1.47
CA ASP A 33 -14.68 -8.05 1.44
C ASP A 33 -14.93 -8.68 0.05
N PRO A 34 -15.26 -9.99 -0.05
CA PRO A 34 -15.59 -10.63 -1.32
C PRO A 34 -16.60 -9.85 -2.19
N ALA A 35 -17.53 -9.13 -1.58
CA ALA A 35 -18.50 -8.30 -2.31
C ALA A 35 -17.85 -7.12 -3.04
N ALA A 36 -16.78 -6.55 -2.49
CA ALA A 36 -16.07 -5.40 -3.05
C ALA A 36 -14.99 -5.80 -4.06
N GLN A 37 -14.66 -7.08 -4.19
CA GLN A 37 -13.59 -7.54 -5.08
C GLN A 37 -13.80 -7.18 -6.55
N SER A 38 -15.04 -7.22 -7.00
CA SER A 38 -15.42 -6.82 -8.36
C SER A 38 -15.11 -5.36 -8.68
N GLN A 39 -15.04 -4.48 -7.67
CA GLN A 39 -14.81 -3.04 -7.83
C GLN A 39 -13.34 -2.71 -8.12
N PHE A 40 -12.42 -3.61 -7.76
CA PHE A 40 -10.97 -3.41 -7.87
C PHE A 40 -10.33 -4.37 -8.88
N SER A 41 -11.11 -4.98 -9.79
CA SER A 41 -10.63 -5.96 -10.76
C SER A 41 -9.46 -5.44 -11.60
N ILE A 42 -9.56 -4.23 -12.15
CA ILE A 42 -8.51 -3.60 -12.97
C ILE A 42 -7.18 -3.53 -12.21
N PHE A 43 -7.22 -3.18 -10.93
CA PHE A 43 -6.02 -3.09 -10.09
C PHE A 43 -5.41 -4.48 -9.84
N PHE A 44 -6.24 -5.47 -9.50
CA PHE A 44 -5.76 -6.83 -9.24
C PHE A 44 -5.28 -7.54 -10.50
N ASP A 45 -5.91 -7.29 -11.64
CA ASP A 45 -5.49 -7.85 -12.92
C ASP A 45 -4.14 -7.24 -13.34
N GLY A 46 -3.95 -5.93 -13.18
CA GLY A 46 -2.64 -5.30 -13.39
C GLY A 46 -1.52 -5.84 -12.49
N LEU A 47 -1.83 -6.17 -11.23
CA LEU A 47 -0.90 -6.86 -10.32
C LEU A 47 -0.55 -8.27 -10.79
N LYS A 48 -1.53 -9.05 -11.24
CA LYS A 48 -1.29 -10.40 -11.78
C LYS A 48 -0.49 -10.37 -13.07
N ASP A 49 -0.79 -9.43 -13.96
CA ASP A 49 -0.04 -9.20 -15.21
C ASP A 49 1.42 -8.82 -14.92
N SER A 50 1.66 -8.14 -13.81
CA SER A 50 3.01 -7.83 -13.30
C SER A 50 3.71 -9.03 -12.62
N GLY A 51 3.05 -10.19 -12.54
CA GLY A 51 3.62 -11.43 -12.02
C GLY A 51 3.57 -11.62 -10.50
N TYR A 52 2.66 -10.91 -9.82
CA TYR A 52 2.36 -11.09 -8.39
C TYR A 52 1.31 -12.19 -8.16
N GLU A 53 1.48 -12.96 -7.08
CA GLU A 53 0.55 -14.00 -6.65
C GLU A 53 -0.40 -13.44 -5.59
N LEU A 54 -1.65 -13.22 -5.97
CA LEU A 54 -2.67 -12.62 -5.10
C LEU A 54 -3.46 -13.70 -4.34
N THR A 55 -3.41 -13.64 -3.01
CA THR A 55 -4.26 -14.42 -2.11
C THR A 55 -5.30 -13.50 -1.49
N PHE A 56 -6.58 -13.84 -1.64
CA PHE A 56 -7.68 -13.06 -1.08
C PHE A 56 -8.13 -13.61 0.27
N ARG A 57 -8.36 -12.71 1.22
CA ARG A 57 -8.83 -13.03 2.56
C ARG A 57 -9.91 -12.04 3.00
N GLY A 58 -11.00 -12.52 3.57
CA GLY A 58 -12.01 -11.67 4.16
C GLY A 58 -11.49 -10.99 5.43
N PRO A 59 -11.93 -9.76 5.75
CA PRO A 59 -11.40 -9.01 6.90
C PRO A 59 -11.71 -9.66 8.26
N LYS A 60 -12.63 -10.63 8.31
CA LYS A 60 -13.03 -11.37 9.51
C LYS A 60 -12.51 -12.82 9.53
N ASP A 61 -11.95 -13.30 8.42
CA ASP A 61 -11.46 -14.66 8.33
C ASP A 61 -10.16 -14.77 9.11
N GLU A 62 -9.97 -15.82 9.90
CA GLU A 62 -8.77 -15.98 10.74
C GLU A 62 -7.57 -16.58 9.98
N ALA A 63 -7.79 -17.16 8.79
CA ALA A 63 -6.76 -17.75 7.95
C ALA A 63 -6.81 -17.18 6.52
N PRO A 64 -5.68 -17.08 5.80
CA PRO A 64 -4.29 -17.36 6.26
C PRO A 64 -3.77 -16.29 7.23
N LEU A 65 -2.96 -16.70 8.21
CA LEU A 65 -2.40 -15.79 9.21
C LEU A 65 -1.35 -14.86 8.60
N LEU A 66 -1.29 -13.61 9.08
CA LEU A 66 -0.28 -12.64 8.66
C LEU A 66 1.14 -13.02 9.07
N ILE A 67 1.28 -13.53 10.29
CA ILE A 67 2.53 -13.97 10.89
C ILE A 67 2.31 -15.38 11.42
N GLU A 68 3.11 -16.33 10.97
CA GLU A 68 3.15 -17.70 11.46
C GLU A 68 4.55 -17.95 12.04
N ASP A 69 4.62 -18.41 13.29
CA ASP A 69 5.88 -18.74 13.97
C ASP A 69 6.95 -17.63 13.90
N ASP A 70 6.53 -16.37 14.13
CA ASP A 70 7.37 -15.15 14.04
C ASP A 70 7.95 -14.85 12.65
N VAL A 71 7.40 -15.47 11.59
CA VAL A 71 7.76 -15.21 10.19
C VAL A 71 6.56 -14.64 9.43
N ALA A 72 6.80 -13.68 8.54
CA ALA A 72 5.76 -13.13 7.69
C ALA A 72 5.36 -14.14 6.61
N SER A 73 4.07 -14.48 6.53
CA SER A 73 3.55 -15.45 5.56
C SER A 73 3.53 -14.89 4.13
N PHE A 74 3.57 -13.56 3.97
CA PHE A 74 3.47 -12.86 2.69
C PHE A 74 4.50 -11.74 2.59
N ALA A 75 4.99 -11.50 1.37
CA ALA A 75 5.95 -10.42 1.09
C ALA A 75 5.29 -9.02 1.07
N HIS A 76 4.03 -8.96 0.66
CA HIS A 76 3.25 -7.73 0.62
C HIS A 76 1.85 -7.97 1.18
N VAL A 77 1.30 -6.98 1.89
CA VAL A 77 -0.05 -7.04 2.43
C VAL A 77 -0.81 -5.77 2.02
N ILE A 78 -1.96 -5.97 1.41
CA ILE A 78 -2.88 -4.92 0.97
C ILE A 78 -4.16 -5.03 1.78
N VAL A 79 -4.56 -3.95 2.45
CA VAL A 79 -5.79 -3.90 3.26
C VAL A 79 -6.77 -2.90 2.66
N PHE A 80 -7.79 -3.42 1.98
CA PHE A 80 -8.90 -2.68 1.35
C PHE A 80 -10.24 -2.97 2.04
N ALA A 81 -10.25 -2.92 3.38
CA ALA A 81 -11.43 -3.21 4.19
C ALA A 81 -11.92 -1.95 4.93
N SER A 82 -12.10 -0.87 4.17
CA SER A 82 -12.33 0.48 4.69
C SER A 82 -13.67 0.67 5.42
N ASP A 83 -14.67 -0.17 5.15
CA ASP A 83 -15.98 -0.18 5.83
C ASP A 83 -16.07 -1.15 7.02
N THR A 84 -15.02 -1.94 7.26
CA THR A 84 -15.05 -2.97 8.31
C THR A 84 -14.68 -2.38 9.65
N LYS A 85 -15.56 -2.56 10.64
CA LYS A 85 -15.30 -2.12 12.04
C LYS A 85 -14.42 -3.09 12.80
N ASN A 86 -14.65 -4.39 12.59
CA ASN A 86 -14.00 -5.46 13.34
C ASN A 86 -13.22 -6.34 12.38
N PHE A 87 -11.91 -6.39 12.59
CA PHE A 87 -11.01 -7.24 11.86
C PHE A 87 -10.76 -8.55 12.62
N ALA A 88 -10.18 -9.53 11.95
CA ALA A 88 -9.62 -10.72 12.57
C ALA A 88 -8.55 -10.35 13.63
N LYS A 89 -8.34 -11.24 14.60
CA LYS A 89 -7.50 -10.97 15.78
C LYS A 89 -6.02 -10.72 15.47
N ASP A 90 -5.56 -11.20 14.32
CA ASP A 90 -4.19 -11.01 13.84
C ASP A 90 -4.00 -9.68 13.09
N ILE A 91 -5.08 -9.04 12.63
CA ILE A 91 -5.04 -7.74 11.95
C ILE A 91 -5.21 -6.63 12.98
N THR A 92 -4.13 -6.37 13.72
CA THR A 92 -4.04 -5.29 14.71
C THR A 92 -2.97 -4.28 14.28
N PRO A 93 -3.07 -3.00 14.71
CA PRO A 93 -2.01 -2.03 14.46
C PRO A 93 -0.62 -2.52 14.88
N GLN A 94 -0.52 -3.22 16.01
CA GLN A 94 0.72 -3.76 16.54
C GLN A 94 1.31 -4.83 15.62
N ASN A 95 0.50 -5.78 15.16
CA ASN A 95 0.96 -6.83 14.26
C ASN A 95 1.35 -6.26 12.88
N LEU A 96 0.66 -5.24 12.41
CA LEU A 96 1.03 -4.54 11.17
C LEU A 96 2.39 -3.83 11.33
N VAL A 97 2.67 -3.19 12.47
CA VAL A 97 4.00 -2.64 12.75
C VAL A 97 5.06 -3.75 12.82
N GLN A 98 4.73 -4.90 13.40
CA GLN A 98 5.63 -6.06 13.42
C GLN A 98 5.95 -6.57 12.01
N LEU A 99 4.97 -6.62 11.10
CA LEU A 99 5.21 -7.00 9.69
C LEU A 99 6.23 -6.09 8.99
N LEU A 100 6.22 -4.78 9.29
CA LEU A 100 7.22 -3.87 8.74
C LEU A 100 8.63 -4.21 9.24
N SER A 101 8.76 -4.62 10.51
CA SER A 101 10.04 -5.11 11.06
C SER A 101 10.52 -6.39 10.35
N LEU A 102 9.60 -7.16 9.77
CA LEU A 102 9.88 -8.37 8.98
C LEU A 102 10.11 -8.07 7.49
N ASN A 103 10.34 -6.82 7.09
CA ASN A 103 10.54 -6.38 5.70
C ASN A 103 9.35 -6.65 4.76
N THR A 104 8.13 -6.71 5.31
CA THR A 104 6.90 -6.83 4.52
C THR A 104 6.41 -5.45 4.10
N ASN A 105 6.02 -5.27 2.84
CA ASN A 105 5.44 -4.00 2.40
C ASN A 105 3.94 -3.95 2.72
N LEU A 106 3.47 -2.80 3.23
CA LEU A 106 2.08 -2.59 3.59
C LEU A 106 1.43 -1.51 2.72
N LEU A 107 0.26 -1.81 2.17
CA LEU A 107 -0.62 -0.86 1.52
C LEU A 107 -1.98 -0.87 2.22
N ILE A 108 -2.38 0.25 2.84
CA ILE A 108 -3.60 0.33 3.63
C ILE A 108 -4.47 1.47 3.11
N ALA A 109 -5.70 1.15 2.72
CA ALA A 109 -6.71 2.14 2.34
C ALA A 109 -7.68 2.39 3.49
N LEU A 110 -7.70 3.63 3.99
CA LEU A 110 -8.59 4.06 5.06
C LEU A 110 -9.82 4.80 4.51
N SER A 111 -10.96 4.67 5.18
CA SER A 111 -12.17 5.47 4.88
C SER A 111 -12.30 6.67 5.83
N PRO A 112 -13.21 7.63 5.54
CA PRO A 112 -13.63 8.67 6.48
C PRO A 112 -14.27 8.18 7.78
N LYS A 113 -14.52 6.87 7.90
CA LYS A 113 -15.00 6.25 9.14
C LYS A 113 -13.80 5.79 9.95
N GLN A 114 -13.80 6.12 11.23
CA GLN A 114 -12.76 5.65 12.14
C GLN A 114 -12.91 4.13 12.35
N THR A 115 -11.84 3.40 12.06
CA THR A 115 -11.72 1.94 12.27
C THR A 115 -10.59 1.67 13.25
N THR A 116 -10.40 0.40 13.65
CA THR A 116 -9.26 0.01 14.48
C THR A 116 -7.92 0.27 13.80
N LEU A 117 -7.88 0.33 12.46
CA LEU A 117 -6.66 0.67 11.72
C LEU A 117 -6.35 2.16 11.69
N SER A 118 -7.31 3.03 12.05
CA SER A 118 -7.06 4.47 12.13
C SER A 118 -6.01 4.81 13.20
N SER A 119 -5.87 4.01 14.25
CA SER A 119 -4.82 4.24 15.26
C SER A 119 -3.41 3.92 14.76
N LEU A 120 -3.27 3.11 13.71
CA LEU A 120 -1.97 2.84 13.08
C LEU A 120 -1.34 4.12 12.51
N ALA A 121 -2.15 5.07 12.03
CA ALA A 121 -1.65 6.33 11.49
C ALA A 121 -0.82 7.10 12.55
N ALA A 122 -1.23 7.06 13.82
CA ALA A 122 -0.52 7.72 14.90
C ALA A 122 0.88 7.12 15.15
N GLU A 123 1.11 5.84 14.87
CA GLU A 123 2.42 5.19 14.96
C GLU A 123 3.43 5.76 13.95
N PHE A 124 2.94 6.37 12.86
CA PHE A 124 3.75 7.02 11.82
C PHE A 124 3.69 8.55 11.89
N SER A 125 3.30 9.12 13.03
CA SER A 125 3.13 10.57 13.21
C SER A 125 2.15 11.20 12.21
N LEU A 126 1.17 10.42 11.74
CA LEU A 126 0.09 10.89 10.90
C LEU A 126 -1.15 11.17 11.76
N ILE A 127 -1.61 12.41 11.71
CA ILE A 127 -2.82 12.83 12.42
C ILE A 127 -3.99 12.73 11.44
N LEU A 128 -4.90 11.80 11.73
CA LEU A 128 -6.17 11.69 11.02
C LEU A 128 -7.19 12.67 11.59
N PRO A 129 -8.02 13.30 10.75
CA PRO A 129 -9.06 14.19 11.20
C PRO A 129 -10.22 13.38 11.82
N PRO A 130 -11.12 14.04 12.56
CA PRO A 130 -12.28 13.38 13.15
C PRO A 130 -13.15 12.66 12.12
N PRO A 131 -13.86 11.57 12.49
CA PRO A 131 -14.70 10.83 11.55
C PRO A 131 -15.78 11.74 10.93
N GLY A 132 -16.06 11.54 9.64
CA GLY A 132 -17.05 12.32 8.90
C GLY A 132 -16.56 13.68 8.39
N THR A 133 -15.25 13.89 8.31
CA THR A 133 -14.64 15.09 7.72
C THR A 133 -14.03 14.78 6.34
N PRO A 134 -14.85 14.73 5.27
CA PRO A 134 -14.32 14.53 3.93
C PRO A 134 -13.50 15.74 3.49
N LEU A 135 -12.49 15.51 2.65
CA LEU A 135 -11.79 16.61 2.00
C LEU A 135 -12.72 17.26 0.97
N ILE A 136 -12.97 18.56 1.15
CA ILE A 136 -13.87 19.34 0.30
C ILE A 136 -13.07 20.46 -0.36
N SER A 137 -13.21 20.61 -1.69
CA SER A 137 -12.71 21.78 -2.41
C SER A 137 -13.78 22.38 -3.32
N HIS A 138 -14.07 23.65 -3.08
CA HIS A 138 -14.95 24.45 -3.95
C HIS A 138 -14.21 25.11 -5.11
N PHE A 139 -12.89 24.96 -5.18
CA PHE A 139 -12.07 25.60 -6.21
C PHE A 139 -11.26 24.56 -7.00
N PRO A 140 -11.22 24.66 -8.33
CA PRO A 140 -12.02 25.55 -9.19
C PRO A 140 -13.53 25.23 -9.14
N GLU A 141 -14.36 26.18 -9.60
CA GLU A 141 -15.82 26.00 -9.75
C GLU A 141 -16.11 24.86 -10.73
N ARG A 142 -16.95 23.90 -10.32
CA ARG A 142 -17.16 22.62 -11.01
C ARG A 142 -18.58 22.12 -10.78
N ASP A 143 -19.12 21.42 -11.78
CA ASP A 143 -20.46 20.80 -11.74
C ASP A 143 -20.52 19.49 -10.91
N GLY A 144 -19.36 18.96 -10.51
CA GLY A 144 -19.24 17.71 -9.75
C GLY A 144 -19.41 17.89 -8.23
N PRO A 145 -19.57 16.80 -7.49
CA PRO A 145 -19.69 16.87 -6.03
C PRO A 145 -18.36 17.40 -5.43
N PRO A 146 -18.43 18.29 -4.42
CA PRO A 146 -17.28 19.09 -3.98
C PRO A 146 -16.22 18.28 -3.21
N ASN A 147 -16.51 17.01 -2.92
CA ASN A 147 -15.63 16.04 -2.27
C ASN A 147 -14.72 15.27 -3.26
N VAL A 148 -14.90 15.44 -4.57
CA VAL A 148 -14.03 14.84 -5.58
C VAL A 148 -13.10 15.92 -6.11
N ILE A 149 -11.79 15.74 -5.95
CA ILE A 149 -10.79 16.78 -6.23
C ILE A 149 -9.77 16.25 -7.24
N PRO A 150 -9.48 16.97 -8.34
CA PRO A 150 -8.40 16.64 -9.25
C PRO A 150 -7.07 17.06 -8.62
N ILE A 151 -6.15 16.12 -8.51
CA ILE A 151 -4.80 16.37 -8.02
C ILE A 151 -3.84 16.25 -9.20
N SER A 152 -3.06 17.31 -9.42
CA SER A 152 -1.97 17.28 -10.41
C SER A 152 -0.83 16.44 -9.87
N VAL A 153 -0.39 15.46 -10.65
CA VAL A 153 0.65 14.52 -10.25
C VAL A 153 2.02 15.17 -10.52
N PRO A 154 2.87 15.38 -9.50
CA PRO A 154 4.20 15.95 -9.71
C PRO A 154 5.08 14.97 -10.50
N GLN A 155 6.02 15.50 -11.30
CA GLN A 155 6.98 14.63 -11.99
C GLN A 155 7.95 14.02 -10.99
N SER A 156 8.04 12.69 -10.98
CA SER A 156 8.92 11.92 -10.12
C SER A 156 9.37 10.67 -10.87
N PRO A 157 10.60 10.18 -10.67
CA PRO A 157 11.06 8.91 -11.24
C PRO A 157 10.25 7.70 -10.73
N LEU A 158 9.49 7.85 -9.64
CA LEU A 158 8.60 6.82 -9.09
C LEU A 158 7.23 6.78 -9.77
N LEU A 159 6.90 7.79 -10.59
CA LEU A 159 5.58 7.97 -11.16
C LEU A 159 5.66 7.88 -12.69
N THR A 160 4.59 7.40 -13.31
CA THR A 160 4.51 7.32 -14.76
C THR A 160 4.61 8.74 -15.35
N PRO A 161 5.54 8.99 -16.28
CA PRO A 161 5.68 10.32 -16.87
C PRO A 161 4.41 10.73 -17.61
N ASN A 162 4.06 12.01 -17.51
CA ASN A 162 2.88 12.61 -18.14
C ASN A 162 1.52 12.01 -17.69
N THR A 163 1.42 11.64 -16.40
CA THR A 163 0.15 11.18 -15.82
C THR A 163 -0.87 12.33 -15.79
N PRO A 164 -2.08 12.16 -16.37
CA PRO A 164 -3.13 13.18 -16.30
C PRO A 164 -3.60 13.38 -14.84
N PRO A 165 -4.25 14.51 -14.53
CA PRO A 165 -4.78 14.76 -13.18
C PRO A 165 -5.65 13.61 -12.68
N VAL A 166 -5.39 13.15 -11.46
CA VAL A 166 -6.10 12.02 -10.85
C VAL A 166 -7.24 12.55 -10.00
N TRP A 167 -8.43 11.95 -10.15
CA TRP A 167 -9.62 12.31 -9.38
C TRP A 167 -9.65 11.53 -8.08
N VAL A 168 -9.79 12.24 -6.97
CA VAL A 168 -9.60 11.69 -5.63
C VAL A 168 -10.74 12.14 -4.72
N SER A 169 -11.32 11.19 -3.98
CA SER A 169 -12.27 11.43 -2.89
C SER A 169 -11.73 10.74 -1.64
N LEU A 170 -11.15 11.51 -0.72
CA LEU A 170 -10.38 11.00 0.41
C LEU A 170 -10.62 11.79 1.69
N VAL A 171 -9.96 11.32 2.75
CA VAL A 171 -9.73 12.03 3.99
C VAL A 171 -8.31 12.61 3.94
N SER A 172 -8.16 13.88 4.31
CA SER A 172 -6.83 14.47 4.48
C SER A 172 -6.13 13.89 5.72
N HIS A 173 -4.81 13.82 5.72
CA HIS A 173 -4.03 13.58 6.93
C HIS A 173 -2.99 14.69 7.08
N LEU A 174 -2.60 14.97 8.32
CA LEU A 174 -1.51 15.88 8.61
C LEU A 174 -0.29 15.07 9.02
N HIS A 175 0.85 15.35 8.38
CA HIS A 175 2.14 14.83 8.80
C HIS A 175 2.79 15.83 9.75
N VAL A 176 3.19 15.38 10.94
CA VAL A 176 3.94 16.21 11.89
C VAL A 176 5.41 15.84 11.81
N GLU A 177 6.20 16.71 11.21
CA GLU A 177 7.66 16.62 11.26
C GLU A 177 8.14 17.37 12.51
N THR A 178 8.50 16.66 13.57
CA THR A 178 9.06 17.27 14.78
C THR A 178 10.51 17.66 14.53
N THR A 179 10.76 18.79 13.87
CA THR A 179 12.07 19.42 13.92
C THR A 179 12.25 20.06 15.30
N LEU A 180 12.89 19.33 16.23
CA LEU A 180 13.48 19.92 17.43
C LEU A 180 14.64 20.83 17.00
N SER A 181 14.35 22.06 16.60
CA SER A 181 15.34 23.12 16.61
C SER A 181 15.64 23.45 18.08
N LEU A 182 16.68 22.83 18.62
CA LEU A 182 17.39 23.33 19.79
C LEU A 182 17.76 24.80 19.52
N PHE A 183 17.01 25.73 20.09
CA PHE A 183 17.46 27.12 20.23
C PHE A 183 18.63 27.12 21.21
N PRO A 184 19.84 27.57 20.84
CA PRO A 184 20.86 27.89 21.81
C PRO A 184 20.54 29.27 22.38
N SER A 185 20.39 29.34 23.71
CA SER A 185 20.50 30.59 24.49
C SER A 185 21.84 30.59 25.20
#